data_AF-A0A1G5HEZ9-F1
#
_entry.id   AF-A0A1G5HEZ9-F1
#
_cell.length_a   1.000
_cell.length_b   1.000
_cell.length_c   1.000
_cell.angle_alpha   90.00
_cell.angle_beta   90.00
_cell.angle_gamma   90.00
#
_symmetry.space_group_name_H-M   'P 1'
#
loop_
_entity.id
_entity.type
_entity.pdbx_description
1 polymer ?
#
loop_
_entity_poly.entity_id
_entity_poly.type
_entity_poly.pdbx_seq_one_letter_code
_entity_poly.pdbx_strand_id
1 'polypeptide(L)' 'MPVMDVCRGLGISEATFYIWKKKYGDLGASEVRRLRQLEEENTRLKRVVADLTLDKSILQEVIRKKV' A
#
# COMPACT_ATOMS: atom_id res chain seq x y z
N MET A 1 16.90 20.91 4.78
CA MET A 1 16.54 22.04 5.66
C MET A 1 16.92 21.67 7.08
N PRO A 2 17.79 22.44 7.76
CA PRO A 2 18.10 22.24 9.17
C PRO A 2 16.85 22.25 10.06
N VAL A 3 16.82 21.41 11.11
CA VAL A 3 15.68 21.33 12.06
C VAL A 3 15.42 22.68 12.72
N MET A 4 16.47 23.43 13.01
CA MET A 4 16.41 24.76 13.61
C MET A 4 15.64 25.76 12.73
N ASP A 5 15.82 25.72 11.41
CA ASP A 5 15.11 26.60 10.46
C ASP A 5 13.62 26.24 10.38
N VAL A 6 13.30 24.94 10.42
CA VAL A 6 11.92 24.45 10.48
C VAL A 6 11.25 24.91 11.78
N CYS A 7 11.95 24.75 12.90
CA CYS A 7 11.46 25.15 14.22
C CYS A 7 11.21 26.66 14.29
N ARG A 8 12.12 27.47 13.75
CA ARG A 8 11.98 28.93 13.67
C ARG A 8 10.82 29.35 12.77
N GLY A 9 10.66 28.72 11.60
CA GLY A 9 9.56 29.02 10.67
C GLY A 9 8.18 28.63 11.23
N LEU A 10 8.12 27.59 12.06
CA LEU A 10 6.88 27.10 12.69
C LEU A 10 6.62 27.67 14.09
N GLY A 11 7.55 28.46 14.64
CA GLY A 11 7.43 29.02 15.99
C GLY A 11 7.44 27.96 17.11
N ILE A 12 8.13 26.84 16.91
CA ILE A 12 8.21 25.73 17.88
C ILE A 12 9.65 25.52 18.35
N SER A 13 9.81 24.86 19.50
CA SER A 13 11.13 24.41 19.96
C SER A 13 11.57 23.11 19.26
N GLU A 14 12.87 22.85 19.20
CA GLU A 14 13.39 21.56 18.72
C GLU A 14 12.87 20.38 19.55
N ALA A 15 12.70 20.56 20.85
CA ALA A 15 12.11 19.54 21.73
C ALA A 15 10.69 19.19 21.29
N THR A 16 9.85 20.19 20.99
CA THR A 16 8.50 20.01 20.45
C THR A 16 8.52 19.26 19.11
N PHE A 17 9.45 19.64 18.22
CA PHE A 17 9.64 18.96 16.94
C PHE A 17 9.93 17.47 17.11
N TYR A 18 10.88 17.09 17.98
CA TYR A 18 11.23 15.68 18.20
C TYR A 18 10.12 14.89 18.88
N ILE A 19 9.34 15.50 19.79
CA ILE A 19 8.15 14.86 20.39
C ILE A 19 7.13 14.53 19.30
N TRP A 20 6.84 15.49 18.41
CA TRP A 20 5.90 15.28 17.31
C TRP A 20 6.45 14.31 16.27
N LYS A 21 7.74 14.38 15.95
CA LYS A 21 8.40 13.42 15.06
C LYS A 21 8.33 11.99 15.61
N LYS A 22 8.50 11.81 16.93
CA LYS A 22 8.33 10.49 17.56
C LYS A 22 6.86 10.01 17.51
N LYS A 23 5.91 10.92 17.73
CA LYS A 23 4.48 10.57 17.77
C LYS A 23 3.87 10.33 16.39
N TYR A 24 4.30 11.09 15.39
CA TYR A 24 3.67 11.13 14.06
C TYR A 24 4.60 10.73 12.92
N GLY A 25 5.92 10.67 13.14
CA GLY A 25 6.88 10.29 12.10
C GLY A 25 6.72 8.84 11.63
N ASP A 26 6.28 7.95 12.52
CA ASP A 26 6.03 6.55 12.18
C ASP A 26 4.70 6.32 11.47
N LEU A 27 3.75 7.27 11.54
CA LEU A 27 2.46 7.17 10.83
C LEU A 27 2.67 7.11 9.31
N GLY A 28 3.66 7.85 8.78
CA GLY A 28 4.02 7.76 7.38
C GLY A 28 4.60 6.39 7.00
N ALA A 29 5.41 5.80 7.88
CA ALA A 29 6.03 4.50 7.62
C ALA A 29 5.02 3.34 7.70
N SER A 30 4.04 3.40 8.61
CA SER A 30 2.96 2.41 8.68
C SER A 30 2.06 2.47 7.45
N GLU A 31 1.70 3.67 6.98
CA GLU A 31 0.85 3.81 5.80
C GLU A 31 1.56 3.36 4.52
N VAL A 32 2.86 3.65 4.36
CA VAL A 32 3.65 3.12 3.23
C VAL A 32 3.75 1.60 3.30
N ARG A 33 3.94 1.00 4.49
CA ARG A 33 3.93 -0.47 4.65
C ARG A 33 2.58 -1.08 4.26
N ARG A 34 1.48 -0.47 4.71
CA ARG A 34 0.12 -0.91 4.39
C ARG A 34 -0.16 -0.81 2.89
N LEU A 35 0.27 0.27 2.24
CA LEU A 35 0.13 0.43 0.79
C LEU A 35 0.87 -0.67 0.03
N ARG A 36 2.11 -0.97 0.39
CA ARG A 36 2.88 -2.07 -0.23
C ARG A 36 2.19 -3.43 -0.08
N GLN A 37 1.67 -3.73 1.10
CA GLN A 37 0.92 -4.97 1.35
C GLN A 37 -0.34 -5.06 0.48
N LEU A 38 -1.07 -3.95 0.34
CA LEU A 38 -2.26 -3.90 -0.51
C LEU A 38 -1.90 -4.05 -2.00
N GLU A 39 -0.80 -3.46 -2.46
CA GLU A 39 -0.31 -3.62 -3.85
C GLU A 39 0.09 -5.06 -4.15
N GLU A 40 0.78 -5.72 -3.23
CA GLU A 40 1.19 -7.12 -3.35
C GLU A 40 -0.03 -8.05 -3.38
N GLU A 41 -0.96 -7.86 -2.46
CA GLU A 41 -2.20 -8.65 -2.41
C GLU A 41 -3.07 -8.42 -3.65
N ASN A 42 -3.19 -7.18 -4.13
CA ASN A 42 -3.92 -6.87 -5.35
C ASN A 42 -3.29 -7.59 -6.56
N THR A 43 -1.96 -7.61 -6.64
CA THR A 43 -1.23 -8.32 -7.70
C THR A 43 -1.49 -9.82 -7.64
N ARG A 44 -1.46 -10.41 -6.43
CA ARG A 44 -1.76 -11.82 -6.21
C ARG A 44 -3.20 -12.16 -6.62
N LEU A 45 -4.16 -11.37 -6.18
CA LEU A 45 -5.58 -11.57 -6.50
C LEU A 45 -5.85 -11.46 -8.00
N LYS A 46 -5.24 -10.49 -8.69
CA LYS A 46 -5.37 -10.35 -10.15
C LYS A 46 -4.89 -11.59 -10.90
N ARG A 47 -3.77 -12.20 -10.48
CA ARG A 47 -3.27 -13.45 -11.07
C ARG A 47 -4.26 -14.60 -10.86
N VAL A 48 -4.71 -14.81 -9.63
CA VAL A 48 -5.69 -15.86 -9.30
C VAL A 48 -6.97 -15.69 -10.11
N VAL A 49 -7.48 -14.46 -10.24
CA VAL A 49 -8.68 -14.19 -11.04
C VAL A 49 -8.45 -14.48 -12.52
N ALA A 50 -7.29 -14.11 -13.08
CA ALA A 50 -6.97 -14.42 -14.47
C ALA A 50 -6.91 -15.93 -14.73
N ASP A 51 -6.22 -16.68 -13.86
CA ASP A 51 -6.10 -18.14 -13.98
C ASP A 51 -7.47 -18.82 -13.90
N LEU A 52 -8.28 -18.47 -12.90
CA LEU A 52 -9.63 -19.02 -12.74
C LEU A 52 -10.57 -18.64 -13.89
N THR A 53 -10.40 -17.45 -14.45
CA THR A 53 -11.20 -17.00 -15.60
C THR A 53 -10.83 -17.80 -16.85
N LEU A 54 -9.55 -18.08 -17.06
CA LEU A 54 -9.07 -18.92 -18.15
C LEU A 54 -9.61 -20.35 -18.01
N ASP A 55 -9.45 -20.97 -16.84
CA ASP A 55 -9.95 -22.32 -16.57
C ASP A 55 -11.46 -22.42 -16.81
N LYS A 56 -12.22 -21.44 -16.31
CA LYS A 56 -13.66 -21.37 -16.55
C LYS A 56 -13.99 -21.30 -18.04
N SER A 57 -13.26 -20.49 -18.81
CA SER A 57 -13.46 -20.37 -20.26
C SER A 57 -13.21 -21.71 -20.96
N ILE A 58 -12.11 -22.39 -20.64
CA ILE A 58 -11.77 -23.70 -21.21
C ILE A 58 -12.86 -24.72 -20.89
N LEU A 59 -13.30 -24.79 -19.64
CA LEU A 59 -14.36 -25.72 -19.22
C LEU A 59 -15.69 -25.45 -19.95
N GLN A 60 -16.07 -24.18 -20.10
CA GLN A 60 -17.27 -23.82 -20.85
C GLN A 60 -17.17 -24.21 -22.33
N GLU A 61 -15.99 -24.07 -22.95
CA GLU A 61 -15.77 -24.46 -24.33
C GLU A 61 -15.87 -26.00 -24.51
N VAL A 62 -15.32 -26.77 -23.58
CA VAL A 62 -15.43 -28.24 -23.58
C VAL A 62 -16.88 -28.69 -23.44
N ILE A 63 -17.66 -28.05 -22.56
CA ILE A 63 -19.08 -28.34 -22.41
C ILE A 63 -19.84 -28.04 -23.71
N ARG A 64 -19.57 -26.88 -24.33
CA ARG A 64 -20.20 -26.50 -25.62
C ARG A 64 -19.89 -27.46 -26.76
N LYS A 65 -18.71 -28.09 -26.78
CA LYS A 65 -18.33 -29.08 -27.80
C LYS A 65 -18.95 -30.47 -27.57
N LYS A 66 -19.44 -30.76 -26.37
CA LYS A 66 -20.08 -32.04 -26.00
C LYS A 66 -21.60 -32.05 -26.22
N VAL A 67 -22.23 -30.89 -26.34
CA VAL A 67 -23.65 -30.71 -26.68
C VAL A 67 -23.78 -30.53 -28.19
#